data_AF-A0A183ELF6-F1
#
_entry.id   AF-A0A183ELF6-F1
#
_cell.length_a   1.000
_cell.length_b   1.000
_cell.length_c   1.000
_cell.angle_alpha   90.00
_cell.angle_beta   90.00
_cell.angle_gamma   90.00
#
_symmetry.space_group_name_H-M   'P 1'
#
loop_
_entity.id
_entity.type
_entity.pdbx_description
1 polymer ?
#
loop_
_entity_poly.entity_id
_entity_poly.type
_entity_poly.pdbx_seq_one_letter_code
_entity_poly.pdbx_strand_id
1 'polypeptide(L)' 'MVYLKRDGRGQLLLKAMSDGRVMITQERINPDLTIPEMLVYEGMDEVYKLTFNVIPLDMSKNFRLINEI' A
#
# COMPACT_ATOMS: atom_id res chain seq x y z
N MET A 1 1.17 0.97 -4.98
CA MET A 1 0.10 0.95 -3.96
C MET A 1 0.11 -0.39 -3.24
N VAL A 2 -0.11 -0.40 -1.92
CA VAL A 2 -0.10 -1.60 -1.05
C VAL A 2 -1.50 -1.83 -0.48
N TYR A 3 -1.88 -3.08 -0.28
CA TYR A 3 -3.19 -3.46 0.27
C TYR A 3 -3.11 -4.66 1.20
N LEU A 4 -4.11 -4.81 2.06
CA LEU A 4 -4.25 -5.95 2.95
C LEU A 4 -5.03 -7.08 2.25
N LYS A 5 -4.54 -8.31 2.34
CA LYS A 5 -5.23 -9.51 1.83
C LYS A 5 -5.01 -10.69 2.78
N ARG A 6 -6.09 -11.41 3.11
CA ARG A 6 -5.97 -12.69 3.82
C ARG A 6 -5.47 -13.79 2.89
N ASP A 7 -4.56 -14.62 3.38
CA ASP A 7 -4.12 -15.82 2.67
C ASP A 7 -5.11 -17.00 2.88
N GLY A 8 -4.80 -18.16 2.29
CA GLY A 8 -5.65 -19.36 2.43
C GLY A 8 -5.71 -19.94 3.85
N ARG A 9 -4.88 -19.45 4.78
CA ARG A 9 -4.85 -19.83 6.20
C ARG A 9 -5.46 -18.74 7.10
N GLY A 10 -5.99 -17.67 6.52
CA GLY A 10 -6.61 -16.55 7.23
C GLY A 10 -5.62 -15.50 7.74
N GLN A 11 -4.32 -15.64 7.51
CA GLN A 11 -3.31 -14.66 7.91
C GLN A 11 -3.45 -13.39 7.08
N LEU A 12 -3.46 -12.24 7.75
CA LEU A 12 -3.51 -10.94 7.08
C LEU A 12 -2.12 -10.56 6.57
N LEU A 13 -1.98 -10.39 5.26
CA LEU A 13 -0.73 -10.04 4.59
C LEU A 13 -0.83 -8.67 3.93
N LEU A 14 0.29 -7.94 3.91
CA LEU A 14 0.47 -6.77 3.06
C LEU A 14 0.94 -7.24 1.67
N LYS A 15 0.27 -6.76 0.61
CA LYS A 15 0.60 -7.10 -0.78
C LYS A 15 0.77 -5.85 -1.61
N ALA A 16 1.74 -5.91 -2.53
CA ALA A 16 1.93 -4.89 -3.55
C ALA A 16 0.93 -5.09 -4.68
N MET A 17 0.36 -4.00 -5.20
CA MET A 17 -0.49 -4.03 -6.40
C MET A 17 0.31 -4.09 -7.71
N SER A 18 1.59 -3.75 -7.66
CA SER A 18 2.46 -3.64 -8.83
C SER A 18 3.89 -4.05 -8.47
N ASP A 19 4.65 -4.47 -9.48
CA ASP A 19 6.10 -4.64 -9.35
C ASP A 19 6.77 -3.29 -9.10
N GLY A 20 7.77 -3.28 -8.22
CA GLY A 20 8.36 -2.02 -7.77
C GLY A 20 9.35 -2.20 -6.63
N ARG A 21 9.92 -1.07 -6.21
CA ARG A 21 10.79 -0.99 -5.04
C ARG A 21 9.94 -0.71 -3.81
N VAL A 22 10.08 -1.55 -2.78
CA VAL A 22 9.43 -1.33 -1.49
C VAL A 22 10.18 -0.23 -0.75
N MET A 23 9.42 0.69 -0.18
CA MET A 23 9.93 1.76 0.68
C MET A 23 9.19 1.72 2.01
N ILE A 24 9.93 1.77 3.11
CA ILE A 24 9.39 1.86 4.45
C ILE A 24 9.57 3.30 4.90
N THR A 25 8.49 3.95 5.28
CA THR A 25 8.46 5.37 5.64
C THR A 25 7.69 5.57 6.93
N GLN A 26 7.93 6.68 7.63
CA GLN A 26 7.05 7.15 8.68
C GLN A 26 6.19 8.26 8.10
N GLU A 27 4.88 8.06 8.08
CA GLU A 27 3.93 9.00 7.47
C GLU A 27 2.85 9.39 8.49
N ARG A 28 2.38 10.63 8.37
CA ARG A 28 1.20 11.10 9.12
C ARG A 28 -0.02 10.32 8.63
N ILE A 29 -0.80 9.78 9.56
CA ILE A 29 -2.04 9.09 9.27
C ILE A 29 -3.24 9.89 9.77
N ASN A 30 -4.39 9.63 9.17
CA ASN A 30 -5.68 10.06 9.68
C ASN A 30 -6.44 8.82 10.16
N PRO A 31 -6.51 8.56 11.48
CA PRO A 31 -7.25 7.44 12.03
C PRO A 31 -8.72 7.49 11.61
N ASP A 32 -9.26 6.36 11.15
CA ASP A 32 -10.70 6.23 10.92
C ASP A 32 -11.39 5.93 12.25
N LEU A 33 -11.98 6.96 12.86
CA LEU A 33 -12.65 6.86 14.17
C LEU A 33 -13.96 6.07 14.13
N THR A 34 -14.43 5.64 12.96
CA THR A 34 -15.55 4.69 12.87
C THR A 34 -15.14 3.27 13.28
N ILE A 35 -13.83 2.99 13.31
CA ILE A 35 -13.25 1.72 13.76
C ILE A 35 -12.98 1.81 15.27
N PRO A 36 -13.62 0.99 16.13
CA PRO A 36 -13.49 1.08 17.58
C PRO A 36 -12.04 1.04 18.10
N GLU A 37 -11.18 0.22 17.48
CA GLU A 37 -9.77 0.09 17.85
C GLU A 37 -8.95 1.36 17.57
N MET A 38 -9.44 2.24 16.70
CA MET A 38 -8.77 3.49 16.32
C MET A 38 -9.11 4.66 17.24
N LEU A 39 -10.09 4.52 18.14
CA LEU A 39 -10.47 5.55 19.12
C LEU A 39 -9.34 5.89 20.10
N VAL A 40 -8.32 5.02 20.24
CA VAL A 40 -7.11 5.30 21.02
C VAL A 40 -6.35 6.55 20.56
N TYR A 41 -6.59 6.98 19.32
CA TYR A 41 -5.99 8.16 18.72
C TYR A 41 -6.88 9.41 18.80
N GLU A 42 -8.05 9.33 19.42
CA GLU A 42 -8.97 10.46 19.57
C GLU A 42 -8.31 11.57 20.40
N GLY A 43 -8.39 12.81 19.89
CA GLY A 43 -7.79 13.98 20.54
C GLY A 43 -6.28 14.14 20.35
N MET A 44 -5.62 13.27 19.59
CA MET A 44 -4.22 13.47 19.19
C MET A 44 -4.13 14.40 17.98
N ASP A 45 -3.27 15.43 18.07
CA ASP A 45 -3.11 16.42 17.00
C ASP A 45 -2.48 15.83 15.73
N GLU A 46 -1.44 15.00 15.89
CA GLU A 46 -0.77 14.31 14.78
C GLU A 46 -0.34 12.90 15.18
N VAL A 47 -0.73 11.92 14.37
CA VAL A 47 -0.36 10.51 14.56
C VAL A 47 0.47 10.06 13.38
N TYR A 48 1.65 9.51 13.66
CA TYR A 48 2.55 8.98 12.65
C TYR A 48 2.66 7.46 12.79
N LYS A 49 2.63 6.76 11.66
CA LYS A 49 2.84 5.31 11.62
C LYS A 49 3.87 4.94 10.57
N LEU A 50 4.51 3.80 10.78
CA LEU A 50 5.31 3.16 9.74
C LEU A 50 4.38 2.66 8.65
N THR A 51 4.67 3.03 7.41
CA THR A 51 3.92 2.65 6.22
C THR A 51 4.83 1.92 5.24
N PHE A 52 4.22 1.07 4.43
CA PHE A 52 4.89 0.36 3.36
C PHE A 52 4.35 0.89 2.04
N ASN A 53 5.24 1.49 1.26
CA ASN A 53 4.96 2.03 -0.06
C ASN A 53 5.67 1.20 -1.12
N VAL A 54 5.14 1.25 -2.34
CA VAL A 54 5.76 0.59 -3.49
C VAL A 54 5.87 1.63 -4.59
N ILE A 55 7.11 1.94 -4.96
CA ILE A 55 7.44 2.79 -6.10
C ILE A 55 7.43 1.89 -7.34
N PRO A 56 6.45 2.05 -8.26
CA PRO A 56 6.36 1.22 -9.44
C PRO A 56 7.61 1.34 -10.30
N LEU A 57 7.96 0.27 -11.00
CA LEU A 57 8.96 0.35 -12.06
C LEU A 57 8.44 1.17 -13.23
N ASP A 58 9.33 1.87 -13.92
CA ASP A 58 8.97 2.57 -15.15
C ASP A 58 8.48 1.57 -16.20
N MET A 59 7.36 1.92 -16.85
CA MET A 59 6.88 1.17 -18.00
C MET A 59 7.97 1.19 -19.07
N SER A 60 8.28 0.01 -19.63
CA SER A 60 9.30 -0.12 -20.66
C SER A 60 9.03 0.73 -21.90
N LYS A 61 7.74 1.07 -22.14
CA LYS A 61 7.23 1.80 -23.31
C LYS A 61 7.72 1.19 -24.65
N ASN A 62 8.10 -0.08 -24.62
CA ASN A 62 8.57 -0.82 -25.78
C ASN A 62 7.39 -1.54 -26.40
N PHE A 63 7.08 -1.19 -27.64
CA PHE A 63 6.06 -1.86 -28.44
C PHE A 63 6.76 -2.73 -29.48
N ARG A 64 6.32 -3.98 -29.61
CA ARG A 64 6.73 -4.87 -30.70
C ARG A 64 5.53 -5.12 -31.59
N LEU A 65 5.68 -4.81 -32.87
CA LEU A 65 4.71 -5.17 -33.88
C LEU A 65 4.76 -6.69 -34.07
N ILE A 66 3.65 -7.37 -33.79
CA ILE A 66 3.56 -8.83 -33.90
C ILE A 66 3.14 -9.26 -35.31
N ASN A 67 2.40 -8.40 -36.04
CA ASN A 67 2.08 -8.60 -37.46
C ASN A 67 1.58 -7.30 -38.10
N GLU A 68 1.81 -7.14 -39.42
CA GLU A 68 1.10 -6.18 -40.27
C GLU A 68 -0.05 -6.91 -40.98
N ILE A 69 -1.24 -6.29 -41.03
CA ILE A 69 -2.44 -6.82 -41.69
C ILE A 69 -2.47 -6.35 -43.13
#